data_AF-A0A0C3BDX3-F1
#
_entry.id   AF-A0A0C3BDX3-F1
#
_cell.length_a   1.000
_cell.length_b   1.000
_cell.length_c   1.000
_cell.angle_alpha   90.00
_cell.angle_beta   90.00
_cell.angle_gamma   90.00
#
_symmetry.space_group_name_H-M   'P 1'
#
loop_
_entity.id
_entity.type
_entity.pdbx_description
1 polymer ?
#
loop_
_entity_poly.entity_id
_entity_poly.type
_entity_poly.pdbx_seq_one_letter_code
_entity_poly.pdbx_strand_id
1 'polypeptide(L)'
;MYSCAKFSRNTVHRIAYFNSVLFGPSQPPLKPTSKDERGLENDNTGRHLCPGEYKWDDAEIRALTIRKGHADFLVTAQSWPVFLYAGHKCNEADMEEGLFKSALLLKAYKYIFTSPTSANNVSVDVMEAGNDNMPPAPKRSNKNLAVTRSHVASLIGLRKVTPRLIAYVSVQLRFALSSANAWRVVDIDFNHEEFYTVIVDYFEITPGPVAAADVANLLAWWNRKVFGRTSGAPQPAQQYRTSSSVSTVAAQHRARETDGGF
;
A
#
# COMPACT_ATOMS: atom_id res chain seq x y z
N MET A 1 3.45 22.80 9.27
CA MET A 1 2.75 21.91 8.31
C MET A 1 3.23 22.24 6.91
N TYR A 2 3.92 21.32 6.26
CA TYR A 2 4.45 21.55 4.92
C TYR A 2 3.31 21.87 3.95
N SER A 3 3.39 23.05 3.35
CA SER A 3 2.55 23.46 2.23
C SER A 3 2.52 22.32 1.22
N CYS A 4 1.33 21.75 1.07
CA CYS A 4 1.01 20.61 0.23
C CYS A 4 1.62 20.85 -1.16
N ALA A 5 2.69 20.12 -1.49
CA ALA A 5 3.11 19.94 -2.87
C ALA A 5 1.86 19.50 -3.61
N LYS A 6 1.29 20.40 -4.43
CA LYS A 6 -0.02 20.28 -5.06
C LYS A 6 -0.26 18.82 -5.42
N PHE A 7 -1.11 18.16 -4.63
CA PHE A 7 -1.68 16.88 -5.00
C PHE A 7 -2.41 17.15 -6.32
N SER A 8 -1.74 16.87 -7.42
CA SER A 8 -2.21 17.31 -8.73
C SER A 8 -3.57 16.69 -8.97
N ARG A 9 -4.51 17.44 -9.58
CA ARG A 9 -5.79 16.88 -10.05
C ARG A 9 -5.56 15.54 -10.76
N ASN A 10 -4.47 15.42 -11.51
CA ASN A 10 -4.08 14.19 -12.21
C ASN A 10 -3.89 12.98 -11.28
N THR A 11 -3.39 13.17 -10.05
CA THR A 11 -3.22 12.09 -9.08
C THR A 11 -4.56 11.63 -8.51
N VAL A 12 -5.45 12.57 -8.18
CA VAL A 12 -6.83 12.31 -7.71
C VAL A 12 -7.61 11.46 -8.73
N HIS A 13 -7.48 11.81 -10.01
CA HIS A 13 -8.18 11.11 -11.09
C HIS A 13 -7.58 9.73 -11.40
N ARG A 14 -6.25 9.57 -11.28
CA ARG A 14 -5.60 8.27 -11.46
C ARG A 14 -5.94 7.26 -10.38
N ILE A 15 -6.17 7.70 -9.14
CA ILE A 15 -6.61 6.82 -8.06
C ILE A 15 -8.02 6.26 -8.34
N ALA A 16 -8.93 7.07 -8.88
CA ALA A 16 -10.25 6.58 -9.31
C ALA A 16 -10.16 5.53 -10.43
N TYR A 17 -9.20 5.69 -11.35
CA TYR A 17 -8.91 4.66 -12.34
C TYR A 17 -8.38 3.37 -11.72
N PHE A 18 -7.53 3.44 -10.69
CA PHE A 18 -7.09 2.24 -9.99
C PHE A 18 -8.26 1.51 -9.34
N ASN A 19 -9.23 2.25 -8.80
CA ASN A 19 -10.43 1.69 -8.21
C ASN A 19 -11.25 0.89 -9.25
N SER A 20 -11.54 1.48 -10.41
CA SER A 20 -12.34 0.81 -11.45
C SER A 20 -11.62 -0.41 -12.06
N VAL A 21 -10.29 -0.36 -12.19
CA VAL A 21 -9.50 -1.49 -12.68
C VAL A 21 -9.44 -2.64 -11.68
N LEU A 22 -9.40 -2.32 -10.39
CA LEU A 22 -9.27 -3.35 -9.36
C LEU A 22 -10.61 -3.99 -8.97
N PHE A 23 -11.70 -3.23 -9.00
CA PHE A 23 -12.99 -3.64 -8.43
C PHE A 23 -14.16 -3.60 -9.42
N GLY A 24 -13.88 -3.33 -10.69
CA GLY A 24 -14.90 -3.27 -11.73
C GLY A 24 -15.73 -1.98 -11.72
N PRO A 25 -16.85 -1.94 -12.46
CA PRO A 25 -17.69 -0.76 -12.56
C PRO A 25 -18.37 -0.47 -11.21
N SER A 26 -18.42 0.81 -10.83
CA SER A 26 -19.16 1.27 -9.64
C SER A 26 -20.53 1.82 -10.01
N GLN A 27 -21.43 1.89 -9.02
CA GLN A 27 -22.67 2.66 -9.10
C GLN A 27 -22.63 3.81 -8.09
N PRO A 28 -22.87 5.08 -8.51
CA PRO A 28 -22.89 5.53 -9.91
C PRO A 28 -21.52 5.35 -10.62
N PRO A 29 -21.44 5.37 -11.96
CA PRO A 29 -20.16 5.26 -12.67
C PRO A 29 -19.22 6.42 -12.34
N LEU A 30 -17.95 6.11 -12.00
CA LEU A 30 -16.96 7.15 -11.71
C LEU A 30 -16.60 7.95 -12.95
N LYS A 31 -16.75 9.29 -12.88
CA LYS A 31 -16.23 10.16 -13.93
C LYS A 31 -14.72 10.40 -13.77
N PRO A 32 -13.93 10.30 -14.85
CA PRO A 32 -12.49 10.56 -14.77
C PRO A 32 -12.14 12.00 -14.42
N THR A 33 -13.04 12.96 -14.66
CA THR A 33 -12.80 14.40 -14.52
C THR A 33 -13.48 15.03 -13.32
N SER A 34 -14.35 14.29 -12.62
CA SER A 34 -15.06 14.77 -11.43
C SER A 34 -14.87 13.84 -10.22
N LYS A 35 -15.24 14.34 -9.05
CA LYS A 35 -15.37 13.57 -7.80
C LYS A 35 -16.82 13.43 -7.34
N ASP A 36 -17.78 14.05 -8.03
CA ASP A 36 -19.18 14.10 -7.58
C ASP A 36 -19.80 12.70 -7.43
N GLU A 37 -19.36 11.73 -8.24
CA GLU A 37 -19.84 10.34 -8.20
C GLU A 37 -19.05 9.44 -7.22
N ARG A 38 -18.22 10.02 -6.34
CA ARG A 38 -17.42 9.29 -5.34
C ARG A 38 -18.01 9.45 -3.93
N GLY A 39 -17.26 9.03 -2.90
CA GLY A 39 -17.70 9.10 -1.51
C GLY A 39 -18.59 7.93 -1.09
N LEU A 40 -19.35 8.13 -0.02
CA LEU A 40 -20.18 7.11 0.62
C LEU A 40 -21.46 6.76 -0.17
N GLU A 41 -21.88 7.63 -1.09
CA GLU A 41 -23.02 7.35 -1.98
C GLU A 41 -22.66 6.36 -3.11
N ASN A 42 -21.38 6.14 -3.36
CA ASN A 42 -20.90 5.24 -4.40
C ASN A 42 -20.54 3.87 -3.83
N ASP A 43 -20.94 2.81 -4.52
CA ASP A 43 -20.75 1.44 -4.03
C ASP A 43 -19.28 1.05 -3.82
N ASN A 44 -18.37 1.44 -4.72
CA ASN A 44 -16.96 1.05 -4.62
C ASN A 44 -16.21 1.99 -3.68
N THR A 45 -16.30 3.32 -3.90
CA THR A 45 -15.55 4.26 -3.03
C THR A 45 -16.11 4.29 -1.62
N GLY A 46 -17.41 4.10 -1.45
CA GLY A 46 -18.06 3.98 -0.16
C GLY A 46 -17.59 2.75 0.59
N ARG A 47 -17.55 1.57 -0.05
CA ARG A 47 -16.97 0.34 0.54
C ARG A 47 -15.56 0.55 1.06
N HIS A 48 -14.74 1.30 0.33
CA HIS A 48 -13.36 1.58 0.73
C HIS A 48 -13.23 2.58 1.87
N LEU A 49 -14.08 3.60 1.91
CA LEU A 49 -14.11 4.62 2.96
C LEU A 49 -14.78 4.12 4.24
N CYS A 50 -15.62 3.09 4.13
CA CYS A 50 -16.31 2.48 5.24
C CYS A 50 -15.29 2.00 6.31
N PRO A 51 -15.52 2.31 7.59
CA PRO A 51 -14.81 1.71 8.70
C PRO A 51 -14.81 0.17 8.64
N GLY A 52 -13.69 -0.46 8.99
CA GLY A 52 -13.54 -1.91 9.00
C GLY A 52 -14.53 -2.63 9.92
N GLU A 53 -15.04 -1.93 10.93
CA GLU A 53 -16.02 -2.42 11.90
C GLU A 53 -17.43 -2.57 11.28
N TYR A 54 -17.70 -1.91 10.15
CA TYR A 54 -19.03 -1.86 9.55
C TYR A 54 -19.15 -2.79 8.35
N LYS A 55 -20.26 -3.53 8.28
CA LYS A 55 -20.53 -4.49 7.20
C LYS A 55 -21.16 -3.78 6.01
N TRP A 56 -20.33 -3.27 5.08
CA TRP A 56 -20.81 -2.58 3.87
C TRP A 56 -21.81 -3.39 3.03
N ASP A 57 -21.64 -4.72 2.99
CA ASP A 57 -22.49 -5.61 2.20
C ASP A 57 -23.91 -5.74 2.78
N ASP A 58 -24.09 -5.41 4.07
CA ASP A 58 -25.40 -5.29 4.69
C ASP A 58 -26.14 -4.06 4.13
N ALA A 59 -27.26 -4.30 3.46
CA ALA A 59 -28.03 -3.26 2.80
C ALA A 59 -28.65 -2.26 3.79
N GLU A 60 -28.97 -2.70 5.01
CA GLU A 60 -29.54 -1.85 6.05
C GLU A 60 -28.48 -0.91 6.61
N ILE A 61 -27.29 -1.44 6.94
CA ILE A 61 -26.14 -0.63 7.35
C ILE A 61 -25.71 0.32 6.21
N ARG A 62 -25.68 -0.14 4.97
CA ARG A 62 -25.34 0.75 3.85
C ARG A 62 -26.35 1.89 3.69
N ALA A 63 -27.65 1.60 3.74
CA ALA A 63 -28.71 2.57 3.43
C ALA A 63 -29.12 3.46 4.60
N LEU A 64 -29.24 2.92 5.80
CA LEU A 64 -29.69 3.66 6.99
C LEU A 64 -28.54 4.32 7.75
N THR A 65 -27.36 3.73 7.64
CA THR A 65 -26.31 4.02 8.60
C THR A 65 -25.22 4.89 8.00
N ILE A 66 -24.70 4.48 6.85
CA ILE A 66 -23.58 5.19 6.21
C ILE A 66 -24.04 6.32 5.30
N ARG A 67 -25.11 6.11 4.52
CA ARG A 67 -25.62 7.13 3.57
C ARG A 67 -26.50 8.20 4.22
N LYS A 68 -27.25 7.83 5.25
CA LYS A 68 -28.12 8.78 5.98
C LYS A 68 -27.43 9.46 7.17
N GLY A 69 -26.17 9.12 7.47
CA GLY A 69 -25.39 9.75 8.54
C GLY A 69 -25.95 9.50 9.93
N HIS A 70 -26.23 8.24 10.27
CA HIS A 70 -26.73 7.88 11.60
C HIS A 70 -25.66 8.18 12.67
N ALA A 71 -26.06 8.80 13.78
CA ALA A 71 -25.14 9.27 14.83
C ALA A 71 -24.27 8.16 15.45
N ASP A 72 -24.79 6.93 15.50
CA ASP A 72 -24.07 5.78 16.06
C ASP A 72 -23.00 5.18 15.12
N PHE A 73 -22.90 5.67 13.88
CA PHE A 73 -22.04 5.05 12.86
C PHE A 73 -21.33 6.07 11.99
N LEU A 74 -20.86 7.13 12.64
CA LEU A 74 -20.10 8.18 11.98
C LEU A 74 -18.80 7.62 11.42
N VAL A 75 -18.52 7.96 10.16
CA VAL A 75 -17.23 7.65 9.54
C VAL A 75 -16.21 8.70 9.99
N THR A 76 -15.53 8.44 11.10
CA THR A 76 -14.56 9.36 11.72
C THR A 76 -13.12 8.92 11.52
N ALA A 77 -12.17 9.76 11.92
CA ALA A 77 -10.74 9.47 11.88
C ALA A 77 -10.28 8.42 12.92
N GLN A 78 -11.16 8.06 13.86
CA GLN A 78 -10.88 7.11 14.94
C GLN A 78 -11.11 5.64 14.52
N SER A 79 -11.73 5.41 13.36
CA SER A 79 -11.92 4.06 12.80
C SER A 79 -11.15 3.88 11.50
N TRP A 80 -10.57 2.70 11.31
CA TRP A 80 -9.77 2.40 10.14
C TRP A 80 -10.63 2.15 8.90
N PRO A 81 -10.47 2.94 7.82
CA PRO A 81 -11.18 2.66 6.58
C PRO A 81 -10.66 1.39 5.92
N VAL A 82 -11.57 0.61 5.34
CA VAL A 82 -11.31 -0.68 4.70
C VAL A 82 -10.23 -0.62 3.60
N PHE A 83 -10.03 0.54 2.97
CA PHE A 83 -8.94 0.69 1.99
C PHE A 83 -7.54 0.51 2.58
N LEU A 84 -7.35 0.52 3.91
CA LEU A 84 -6.06 0.25 4.54
C LEU A 84 -5.74 -1.25 4.61
N TYR A 85 -6.75 -2.11 4.61
CA TYR A 85 -6.62 -3.55 4.82
C TYR A 85 -6.27 -4.32 3.55
N ALA A 86 -5.41 -5.34 3.69
CA ALA A 86 -5.26 -6.40 2.68
C ALA A 86 -6.64 -7.03 2.39
N GLY A 87 -6.90 -7.37 1.14
CA GLY A 87 -8.20 -7.93 0.71
C GLY A 87 -9.38 -6.98 0.81
N HIS A 88 -9.18 -5.75 1.32
CA HIS A 88 -10.25 -4.83 1.65
C HIS A 88 -11.29 -5.47 2.57
N LYS A 89 -10.80 -6.19 3.59
CA LYS A 89 -11.60 -6.84 4.62
C LYS A 89 -10.90 -6.67 5.97
N CYS A 90 -11.67 -6.31 6.98
CA CYS A 90 -11.23 -6.30 8.37
C CYS A 90 -11.58 -7.66 8.99
N ASN A 91 -10.66 -8.25 9.73
CA ASN A 91 -10.96 -9.42 10.55
C ASN A 91 -11.47 -8.94 11.92
N GLU A 92 -12.70 -9.32 12.29
CA GLU A 92 -13.30 -8.96 13.57
C GLU A 92 -12.57 -9.57 14.77
N ALA A 93 -11.90 -10.72 14.58
CA ALA A 93 -11.11 -11.37 15.63
C ALA A 93 -9.70 -10.77 15.80
N ASP A 94 -9.18 -10.11 14.76
CA ASP A 94 -7.87 -9.46 14.73
C ASP A 94 -7.92 -8.24 13.80
N MET A 95 -8.18 -7.06 14.37
CA MET A 95 -8.31 -5.81 13.61
C MET A 95 -6.98 -5.29 13.05
N GLU A 96 -5.84 -5.87 13.45
CA GLU A 96 -4.53 -5.52 12.88
C GLU A 96 -4.17 -6.43 11.70
N GLU A 97 -4.89 -7.54 11.51
CA GLU A 97 -4.65 -8.46 10.41
C GLU A 97 -4.80 -7.73 9.07
N GLY A 98 -3.70 -7.70 8.31
CA GLY A 98 -3.69 -7.06 6.99
C GLY A 98 -3.75 -5.54 7.01
N LEU A 99 -3.79 -4.89 8.17
CA LEU A 99 -3.82 -3.42 8.28
C LEU A 99 -2.58 -2.78 7.63
N PHE A 100 -2.79 -1.70 6.89
CA PHE A 100 -1.80 -1.02 6.03
C PHE A 100 -1.14 -1.88 4.95
N LYS A 101 -1.69 -3.05 4.59
CA LYS A 101 -1.16 -3.94 3.54
C LYS A 101 -2.00 -3.95 2.26
N SER A 102 -2.94 -3.04 2.08
CA SER A 102 -3.80 -3.02 0.89
C SER A 102 -3.07 -2.72 -0.42
N ALA A 103 -3.57 -3.33 -1.49
CA ALA A 103 -3.08 -3.09 -2.83
C ALA A 103 -3.31 -1.65 -3.31
N LEU A 104 -4.48 -1.09 -2.96
CA LEU A 104 -4.84 0.27 -3.34
C LEU A 104 -3.90 1.30 -2.68
N LEU A 105 -3.56 1.10 -1.41
CA LEU A 105 -2.63 1.97 -0.67
C LEU A 105 -1.21 1.88 -1.25
N LEU A 106 -0.71 0.68 -1.54
CA LEU A 106 0.62 0.54 -2.17
C LEU A 106 0.65 1.17 -3.58
N LYS A 107 -0.43 1.03 -4.38
CA LYS A 107 -0.53 1.69 -5.70
C LYS A 107 -0.46 3.20 -5.57
N ALA A 108 -1.21 3.78 -4.63
CA ALA A 108 -1.19 5.22 -4.38
C ALA A 108 0.21 5.69 -3.96
N TYR A 109 0.86 4.97 -3.04
CA TYR A 109 2.22 5.27 -2.61
C TYR A 109 3.22 5.23 -3.77
N LYS A 110 3.18 4.14 -4.55
CA LYS A 110 4.00 3.95 -5.73
C LYS A 110 3.65 4.89 -6.87
N TYR A 111 2.51 5.54 -6.86
CA TYR A 111 2.21 6.57 -7.84
C TYR A 111 2.80 7.92 -7.43
N ILE A 112 2.73 8.25 -6.14
CA ILE A 112 3.14 9.55 -5.59
C ILE A 112 4.67 9.68 -5.47
N PHE A 113 5.34 8.77 -4.78
CA PHE A 113 6.80 8.84 -4.52
C PHE A 113 7.61 8.03 -5.52
N THR A 114 6.91 7.21 -6.26
CA THR A 114 7.29 6.25 -7.26
C THR A 114 7.66 6.69 -8.68
N SER A 115 7.09 5.90 -9.59
CA SER A 115 6.71 6.28 -10.94
C SER A 115 5.32 5.67 -11.25
N PRO A 116 4.52 6.26 -12.16
CA PRO A 116 3.25 5.68 -12.59
C PRO A 116 3.35 4.22 -13.06
N THR A 117 4.44 3.86 -13.73
CA THR A 117 4.69 2.48 -14.18
C THR A 117 4.86 1.50 -13.02
N SER A 118 5.47 1.93 -11.91
CA SER A 118 5.62 1.10 -10.70
C SER A 118 4.26 0.80 -10.07
N ALA A 119 3.32 1.75 -10.10
CA ALA A 119 1.97 1.54 -9.59
C ALA A 119 1.17 0.54 -10.43
N ASN A 120 1.33 0.53 -11.76
CA ASN A 120 0.64 -0.43 -12.63
C ASN A 120 1.10 -1.88 -12.43
N ASN A 121 2.31 -2.11 -11.93
CA ASN A 121 2.86 -3.45 -11.67
C ASN A 121 2.36 -4.08 -10.36
N VAL A 122 1.52 -3.37 -9.59
CA VAL A 122 0.88 -3.94 -8.41
C VAL A 122 -0.37 -4.70 -8.86
N SER A 123 -0.31 -6.03 -8.88
CA SER A 123 -1.48 -6.89 -9.08
C SER A 123 -2.09 -7.29 -7.73
N VAL A 124 -3.42 -7.26 -7.66
CA VAL A 124 -4.18 -7.67 -6.46
C VAL A 124 -4.00 -9.16 -6.20
N ASP A 125 -4.11 -9.99 -7.23
CA ASP A 125 -3.95 -11.46 -7.12
C ASP A 125 -2.62 -11.89 -6.48
N VAL A 126 -1.58 -11.07 -6.65
CA VAL A 126 -0.24 -11.29 -6.12
C VAL A 126 -0.10 -10.83 -4.66
N MET A 127 -0.89 -9.85 -4.24
CA MET A 127 -0.90 -9.36 -2.87
C MET A 127 -1.78 -10.20 -1.95
N GLU A 128 -2.88 -10.71 -2.49
CA GLU A 128 -3.89 -11.50 -1.77
C GLU A 128 -3.49 -12.97 -1.60
N ALA A 129 -2.49 -13.47 -2.34
CA ALA A 129 -2.07 -14.88 -2.29
C ALA A 129 -1.35 -15.32 -1.00
N GLY A 130 -1.38 -14.53 0.09
CA GLY A 130 -0.93 -14.91 1.44
C GLY A 130 0.54 -15.35 1.57
N ASN A 131 1.32 -15.21 0.51
CA ASN A 131 2.66 -15.79 0.39
C ASN A 131 3.71 -14.69 0.61
N ASP A 132 4.20 -14.57 1.84
CA ASP A 132 5.36 -13.71 2.18
C ASP A 132 6.68 -14.19 1.53
N ASN A 133 6.68 -15.38 0.92
CA ASN A 133 7.75 -16.02 0.15
C ASN A 133 7.54 -15.93 -1.38
N MET A 134 7.05 -14.79 -1.88
CA MET A 134 6.90 -14.62 -3.33
C MET A 134 8.26 -14.43 -4.05
N PRO A 135 8.44 -14.99 -5.26
CA PRO A 135 9.56 -14.67 -6.13
C PRO A 135 9.65 -13.16 -6.43
N PRO A 136 10.86 -12.62 -6.67
CA PRO A 136 11.05 -11.19 -6.90
C PRO A 136 10.19 -10.69 -8.06
N ALA A 137 9.79 -9.41 -7.97
CA ALA A 137 9.21 -8.69 -9.12
C ALA A 137 10.07 -8.96 -10.37
N PRO A 138 9.47 -9.27 -11.53
CA PRO A 138 10.21 -9.65 -12.72
C PRO A 138 11.28 -8.59 -13.03
N LYS A 139 12.53 -9.05 -13.20
CA LYS A 139 13.64 -8.17 -13.59
C LYS A 139 13.23 -7.44 -14.87
N ARG A 140 13.29 -6.11 -14.84
CA ARG A 140 13.05 -5.28 -16.03
C ARG A 140 13.98 -5.74 -17.16
N SER A 141 13.40 -6.10 -18.29
CA SER A 141 14.14 -6.16 -19.55
C SER A 141 14.58 -4.74 -19.90
N ASN A 142 15.89 -4.53 -20.09
CA ASN A 142 16.50 -3.27 -20.55
C ASN A 142 16.18 -2.97 -22.02
N LYS A 143 14.94 -3.22 -22.46
CA LYS A 143 14.48 -2.82 -23.80
C LYS A 143 13.61 -1.58 -23.62
N ASN A 144 14.14 -0.45 -24.08
CA ASN A 144 13.61 0.93 -24.04
C ASN A 144 14.14 1.81 -22.90
N LEU A 145 15.41 2.20 -22.99
CA LEU A 145 15.94 3.43 -22.37
C LEU A 145 15.39 4.66 -23.12
N ALA A 146 14.08 4.89 -23.02
CA ALA A 146 13.60 6.26 -23.11
C ALA A 146 14.07 6.96 -21.84
N VAL A 147 14.72 8.12 -21.98
CA VAL A 147 15.23 8.95 -20.88
C VAL A 147 14.10 9.18 -19.88
N THR A 148 14.09 8.40 -18.81
CA THR A 148 13.03 8.44 -17.80
C THR A 148 13.37 9.55 -16.84
N ARG A 149 12.49 10.54 -16.75
CA ARG A 149 12.51 11.62 -15.75
C ARG A 149 12.89 11.02 -14.40
N SER A 150 13.87 11.63 -13.72
CA SER A 150 14.32 11.18 -12.40
C SER A 150 13.12 10.88 -11.50
N HIS A 151 13.18 9.72 -10.87
CA HIS A 151 12.09 9.19 -10.08
C HIS A 151 11.86 10.09 -8.86
N VAL A 152 10.61 10.33 -8.45
CA VAL A 152 10.33 11.28 -7.35
C VAL A 152 11.07 10.85 -6.07
N ALA A 153 11.18 9.55 -5.80
CA ALA A 153 11.98 9.03 -4.69
C ALA A 153 13.45 9.40 -4.82
N SER A 154 14.03 9.37 -6.02
CA SER A 154 15.44 9.77 -6.21
C SER A 154 15.63 11.27 -6.02
N LEU A 155 14.65 12.08 -6.48
CA LEU A 155 14.66 13.53 -6.33
C LEU A 155 14.57 13.96 -4.86
N ILE A 156 13.77 13.25 -4.06
CA ILE A 156 13.61 13.54 -2.62
C ILE A 156 14.55 12.72 -1.73
N GLY A 157 15.46 11.91 -2.32
CA GLY A 157 16.41 11.08 -1.57
C GLY A 157 15.77 9.95 -0.75
N LEU A 158 14.56 9.52 -1.09
CA LEU A 158 13.81 8.52 -0.35
C LEU A 158 14.42 7.11 -0.51
N ARG A 159 15.18 6.68 0.50
CA ARG A 159 15.82 5.36 0.56
C ARG A 159 15.08 4.33 1.41
N LYS A 160 14.16 4.79 2.26
CA LYS A 160 13.33 3.95 3.12
C LYS A 160 11.91 4.50 3.19
N VAL A 161 10.92 3.62 3.27
CA VAL A 161 9.55 4.00 3.60
C VAL A 161 9.52 4.45 5.05
N THR A 162 8.83 5.56 5.34
CA THR A 162 8.64 6.06 6.69
C THR A 162 7.15 6.05 7.06
N PRO A 163 6.80 5.90 8.36
CA PRO A 163 5.42 5.98 8.83
C PRO A 163 4.67 7.22 8.32
N ARG A 164 5.31 8.38 8.40
CA ARG A 164 4.77 9.67 7.99
C ARG A 164 4.41 9.74 6.51
N LEU A 165 5.11 9.01 5.64
CA LEU A 165 4.78 8.92 4.22
C LEU A 165 3.60 7.98 3.98
N ILE A 166 3.48 6.89 4.75
CA ILE A 166 2.31 6.01 4.72
C ILE A 166 1.08 6.82 5.14
N ALA A 167 1.15 7.52 6.28
CA ALA A 167 0.08 8.41 6.78
C ALA A 167 -0.33 9.46 5.74
N TYR A 168 0.66 10.14 5.13
CA TYR A 168 0.37 11.10 4.07
C TYR A 168 -0.38 10.48 2.90
N VAL A 169 0.05 9.32 2.41
CA VAL A 169 -0.61 8.64 1.28
C VAL A 169 -2.00 8.16 1.65
N SER A 170 -2.21 7.64 2.86
CA SER A 170 -3.53 7.24 3.35
C SER A 170 -4.51 8.41 3.34
N VAL A 171 -4.06 9.57 3.82
CA VAL A 171 -4.85 10.81 3.81
C VAL A 171 -5.16 11.26 2.36
N GLN A 172 -4.17 11.23 1.47
CA GLN A 172 -4.38 11.58 0.05
C GLN A 172 -5.32 10.60 -0.66
N LEU A 173 -5.23 9.31 -0.34
CA LEU A 173 -6.07 8.26 -0.88
C LEU A 173 -7.51 8.43 -0.41
N ARG A 174 -7.72 8.67 0.90
CA ARG A 174 -9.04 8.98 1.45
C ARG A 174 -9.67 10.19 0.75
N PHE A 175 -8.93 11.29 0.65
CA PHE A 175 -9.41 12.47 -0.06
C PHE A 175 -9.74 12.13 -1.51
N ALA A 176 -8.92 11.37 -2.21
CA ALA A 176 -9.20 10.98 -3.59
C ALA A 176 -10.45 10.11 -3.76
N LEU A 177 -10.81 9.31 -2.75
CA LEU A 177 -12.01 8.47 -2.71
C LEU A 177 -13.26 9.21 -2.24
N SER A 178 -13.13 10.36 -1.56
CA SER A 178 -14.28 11.17 -1.12
C SER A 178 -14.88 12.00 -2.26
N SER A 179 -16.10 12.50 -2.07
CA SER A 179 -16.76 13.44 -3.00
C SER A 179 -16.29 14.89 -2.84
N ALA A 180 -15.42 15.20 -1.87
CA ALA A 180 -15.00 16.57 -1.57
C ALA A 180 -14.20 17.20 -2.73
N ASN A 181 -14.73 18.23 -3.37
CA ASN A 181 -14.08 18.86 -4.54
C ASN A 181 -12.88 19.75 -4.21
N ALA A 182 -12.64 20.05 -2.93
CA ALA A 182 -11.50 20.81 -2.45
C ALA A 182 -10.99 20.23 -1.13
N TRP A 183 -9.69 20.38 -0.87
CA TRP A 183 -9.10 19.97 0.39
C TRP A 183 -9.68 20.75 1.56
N ARG A 184 -10.04 20.04 2.64
CA ARG A 184 -10.49 20.60 3.91
C ARG A 184 -9.92 19.75 5.04
N VAL A 185 -9.58 20.38 6.17
CA VAL A 185 -9.15 19.66 7.37
C VAL A 185 -10.26 18.71 7.82
N VAL A 186 -11.49 19.22 7.92
CA VAL A 186 -12.67 18.43 8.24
C VAL A 186 -13.55 18.29 6.99
N ASP A 187 -13.89 17.04 6.66
CA ASP A 187 -14.76 16.65 5.57
C ASP A 187 -15.95 15.86 6.13
N ILE A 188 -17.06 16.56 6.33
CA ILE A 188 -18.24 16.10 7.08
C ILE A 188 -17.83 15.77 8.52
N ASP A 189 -17.87 14.50 8.94
CA ASP A 189 -17.52 14.05 10.30
C ASP A 189 -16.06 13.59 10.40
N PHE A 190 -15.30 13.68 9.31
CA PHE A 190 -13.95 13.12 9.26
C PHE A 190 -12.87 14.21 9.26
N ASN A 191 -11.95 14.12 10.20
CA ASN A 191 -10.80 15.00 10.30
C ASN A 191 -9.54 14.37 9.67
N HIS A 192 -9.03 14.96 8.60
CA HIS A 192 -7.84 14.48 7.89
C HIS A 192 -6.54 14.65 8.68
N GLU A 193 -6.43 15.67 9.53
CA GLU A 193 -5.24 15.88 10.37
C GLU A 193 -5.20 14.90 11.54
N GLU A 194 -6.36 14.63 12.13
CA GLU A 194 -6.51 13.58 13.14
C GLU A 194 -6.17 12.22 12.55
N PHE A 195 -6.71 11.89 11.37
CA PHE A 195 -6.40 10.64 10.69
C PHE A 195 -4.91 10.48 10.38
N TYR A 196 -4.24 11.56 9.97
CA TYR A 196 -2.78 11.54 9.82
C TYR A 196 -2.09 11.19 11.13
N THR A 197 -2.49 11.85 12.22
CA THR A 197 -1.93 11.67 13.56
C THR A 197 -2.14 10.25 14.06
N VAL A 198 -3.36 9.72 14.00
CA VAL A 198 -3.68 8.35 14.45
C VAL A 198 -2.86 7.30 13.68
N ILE A 199 -2.64 7.49 12.37
CA ILE A 199 -1.75 6.60 11.61
C ILE A 199 -0.30 6.73 12.10
N VAL A 200 0.21 7.95 12.26
CA VAL A 200 1.60 8.13 12.74
C VAL A 200 1.77 7.50 14.13
N ASP A 201 0.81 7.70 15.02
CA ASP A 201 0.83 7.16 16.37
C ASP A 201 0.81 5.63 16.37
N TYR A 202 0.03 4.98 15.51
CA TYR A 202 0.08 3.52 15.34
C TYR A 202 1.50 3.01 15.04
N PHE A 203 2.28 3.73 14.25
CA PHE A 203 3.65 3.34 13.90
C PHE A 203 4.71 3.82 14.88
N GLU A 204 4.54 4.98 15.54
CA GLU A 204 5.57 5.62 16.36
C GLU A 204 5.36 5.40 17.86
N ILE A 205 4.13 5.18 18.32
CA ILE A 205 3.73 5.03 19.73
C ILE A 205 3.30 3.57 19.97
N THR A 206 4.28 2.67 20.04
CA THR A 206 4.01 1.25 20.29
C THR A 206 3.94 0.94 21.80
N PRO A 207 2.90 0.23 22.28
CA PRO A 207 2.71 -0.01 23.72
C PRO A 207 3.70 -1.01 24.33
N GLY A 208 4.45 -1.75 23.52
CA GLY A 208 5.40 -2.76 24.00
C GLY A 208 6.25 -3.40 22.90
N PRO A 209 7.15 -4.33 23.26
CA PRO A 209 8.12 -4.91 22.34
C PRO A 209 7.49 -5.75 21.21
N VAL A 210 6.33 -6.36 21.47
CA VAL A 210 5.57 -7.14 20.47
C VAL A 210 5.06 -6.21 19.37
N ALA A 211 4.29 -5.17 19.75
CA ALA A 211 3.80 -4.16 18.80
C ALA A 211 4.94 -3.46 18.04
N ALA A 212 6.07 -3.17 18.71
CA ALA A 212 7.26 -2.62 18.06
C ALA A 212 7.84 -3.57 17.00
N ALA A 213 7.86 -4.88 17.26
CA ALA A 213 8.30 -5.88 16.30
C ALA A 213 7.34 -5.99 15.11
N ASP A 214 6.03 -5.93 15.34
CA ASP A 214 5.02 -5.99 14.28
C ASP A 214 5.08 -4.76 13.37
N VAL A 215 5.23 -3.57 13.95
CA VAL A 215 5.49 -2.33 13.20
C VAL A 215 6.78 -2.42 12.39
N ALA A 216 7.86 -2.95 12.96
CA ALA A 216 9.12 -3.13 12.26
C ALA A 216 8.98 -4.10 11.07
N ASN A 217 8.26 -5.21 11.27
CA ASN A 217 7.94 -6.19 10.23
C ASN A 217 7.10 -5.57 9.10
N LEU A 218 6.11 -4.75 9.44
CA LEU A 218 5.28 -4.01 8.49
C LEU A 218 6.11 -3.01 7.68
N LEU A 219 6.97 -2.22 8.31
CA LEU A 219 7.87 -1.30 7.59
C LEU A 219 8.87 -2.06 6.71
N ALA A 220 9.37 -3.21 7.16
CA ALA A 220 10.22 -4.07 6.34
C ALA A 220 9.47 -4.61 5.11
N TRP A 221 8.20 -5.00 5.28
CA TRP A 221 7.33 -5.40 4.17
C TRP A 221 7.14 -4.26 3.17
N TRP A 222 6.87 -3.05 3.64
CA TRP A 222 6.72 -1.85 2.80
C TRP A 222 7.99 -1.56 1.99
N ASN A 223 9.16 -1.60 2.64
CA ASN A 223 10.44 -1.39 1.95
C ASN A 223 10.66 -2.43 0.85
N ARG A 224 10.40 -3.73 1.13
CA ARG A 224 10.50 -4.79 0.12
C ARG A 224 9.55 -4.58 -1.06
N LYS A 225 8.30 -4.18 -0.79
CA LYS A 225 7.30 -3.98 -1.84
C LYS A 225 7.56 -2.72 -2.68
N VAL A 226 8.06 -1.65 -2.08
CA VAL A 226 8.34 -0.37 -2.75
C VAL A 226 9.63 -0.42 -3.56
N PHE A 227 10.74 -0.82 -2.94
CA PHE A 227 12.08 -0.75 -3.52
C PHE A 227 12.57 -2.09 -4.10
N GLY A 228 11.85 -3.19 -3.86
CA GLY A 228 12.35 -4.53 -4.12
C GLY A 228 13.37 -4.96 -3.06
N ARG A 229 14.09 -6.05 -3.32
CA ARG A 229 15.31 -6.37 -2.55
C ARG A 229 16.42 -5.41 -3.01
N THR A 230 16.43 -4.19 -2.50
CA THR A 230 17.64 -3.37 -2.51
C THR A 230 18.65 -4.01 -1.56
N SER A 231 19.79 -4.41 -2.11
CA SER A 231 20.97 -4.94 -1.41
C SER A 231 21.28 -4.10 -0.17
N GLY A 232 21.07 -4.65 1.02
CA GLY A 232 21.29 -3.90 2.27
C GLY A 232 20.63 -4.48 3.52
N ALA A 233 19.67 -5.40 3.38
CA ALA A 233 19.26 -6.22 4.53
C ALA A 233 20.33 -7.31 4.76
N PRO A 234 20.85 -7.49 5.99
CA PRO A 234 21.60 -8.69 6.32
C PRO A 234 20.68 -9.88 6.09
N GLN A 235 21.07 -10.77 5.17
CA GLN A 235 20.34 -12.00 4.93
C GLN A 235 20.35 -12.82 6.23
N PRO A 236 19.21 -13.37 6.68
CA PRO A 236 19.30 -14.57 7.52
C PRO A 236 20.10 -15.59 6.70
N ALA A 237 21.15 -16.15 7.30
CA ALA A 237 22.10 -17.04 6.64
C ALA A 237 21.34 -18.03 5.74
N GLN A 238 21.42 -17.82 4.43
CA GLN A 238 20.87 -18.77 3.48
C GLN A 238 21.67 -20.05 3.68
N GLN A 239 21.02 -21.09 4.22
CA GLN A 239 21.52 -22.45 4.13
C GLN A 239 21.59 -22.78 2.64
N TYR A 240 22.76 -22.55 2.03
CA TYR A 240 23.03 -22.96 0.67
C TYR A 240 22.81 -24.47 0.59
N ARG A 241 22.12 -24.92 -0.47
CA ARG A 241 22.17 -26.33 -0.86
C ARG A 241 23.63 -26.74 -0.94
N THR A 242 24.02 -27.69 -0.10
CA THR A 242 25.35 -28.29 0.01
C THR A 242 25.82 -28.99 -1.28
N SER A 243 25.00 -29.02 -2.32
CA SER A 243 25.30 -29.59 -3.64
C SER A 243 25.07 -28.58 -4.77
N SER A 244 25.77 -27.44 -4.75
CA SER A 244 25.81 -26.56 -5.92
C SER A 244 26.79 -27.08 -6.98
N SER A 245 26.51 -26.79 -8.25
CA SER A 245 27.44 -27.08 -9.36
C SER A 245 28.81 -26.42 -9.13
N VAL A 246 28.84 -25.24 -8.49
CA VAL A 246 30.07 -24.51 -8.16
C VAL A 246 30.94 -25.26 -7.14
N SER A 247 30.34 -25.80 -6.07
CA SER A 247 31.06 -26.62 -5.07
C SER A 247 31.60 -27.92 -5.68
N THR A 248 30.89 -28.48 -6.67
CA THR A 248 31.28 -29.71 -7.36
C THR A 248 32.48 -29.46 -8.29
N VAL A 249 32.46 -28.36 -9.06
CA VAL A 249 33.57 -27.97 -9.93
C VAL A 249 34.82 -27.61 -9.12
N ALA A 250 34.68 -26.93 -7.98
CA ALA A 250 35.80 -26.63 -7.09
C ALA A 250 36.43 -27.89 -6.44
N ALA A 251 35.64 -28.94 -6.23
CA ALA A 251 36.17 -30.25 -5.79
C ALA A 251 36.88 -30.98 -6.95
N GLN A 252 36.32 -30.93 -8.16
CA GLN A 252 36.93 -31.53 -9.36
C GLN A 252 38.28 -30.89 -9.73
N HIS A 253 38.40 -29.57 -9.60
CA HIS A 253 39.67 -28.87 -9.85
C HIS A 253 40.74 -29.28 -8.83
N ARG A 254 40.39 -29.35 -7.54
CA ARG A 254 41.31 -29.81 -6.49
C ARG A 254 41.75 -31.26 -6.65
N ALA A 255 40.86 -32.15 -7.08
CA ALA A 255 41.20 -33.55 -7.35
C ALA A 255 42.16 -33.71 -8.55
N ARG A 256 42.07 -32.83 -9.56
CA ARG A 256 43.00 -32.85 -10.70
C ARG A 256 44.40 -32.36 -10.34
N GLU A 257 44.51 -31.48 -9.36
CA GLU A 257 45.80 -31.01 -8.85
C GLU A 257 46.51 -32.07 -7.98
N THR A 258 45.76 -32.94 -7.31
CA THR A 258 46.34 -34.04 -6.51
C THR A 258 46.80 -35.24 -7.34
N ASP A 259 46.17 -35.50 -8.50
CA ASP A 259 46.53 -36.62 -9.39
C ASP A 259 47.61 -36.27 -10.43
N GLY A 260 48.00 -34.99 -10.56
CA GLY A 260 49.00 -34.52 -11.52
C GLY A 260 50.43 -34.42 -10.99
N GLY A 261 50.69 -34.92 -9.78
CA GLY A 261 51.99 -34.81 -9.12
C GLY A 261 52.76 -36.14 -9.08
N PHE A 262 53.29 -36.58 -10.22
CA PHE A 262 54.53 -37.38 -10.35
C PHE A 262 55.14 -37.17 -11.74
#